data_AF-A0A8H8DD95-F1
#
_entry.id   AF-A0A8H8DD95-F1
#
_cell.length_a   1.000
_cell.length_b   1.000
_cell.length_c   1.000
_cell.angle_alpha   90.00
_cell.angle_beta   90.00
_cell.angle_gamma   90.00
#
_symmetry.space_group_name_H-M   'P 1'
#
loop_
_entity.id
_entity.type
_entity.pdbx_description
1 polymer ?
#
loop_
_entity_poly.entity_id
_entity_poly.type
_entity_poly.pdbx_seq_one_letter_code
_entity_poly.pdbx_strand_id
1 'polypeptide(L)'
;MNEKYPPYTNNNQTPPTISLRDYDDAEWADTTCVDYKPDSQSYVIVDLDQNDYVVAHIDKSDNGVLDIIFKSAKETHSKQQQQQQQQS
;
A
#
# COMPACT_ATOMS: atom_id res chain seq x y z
N MET A 1 -1.61 -26.03 -4.39
CA MET A 1 -2.26 -24.73 -4.15
C MET A 1 -1.25 -23.68 -4.55
N ASN A 2 -1.47 -22.97 -5.66
CA ASN A 2 -0.71 -21.74 -5.92
C ASN A 2 -1.37 -20.69 -5.03
N GLU A 3 -0.84 -20.53 -3.82
CA GLU A 3 -1.29 -19.46 -2.94
C GLU A 3 -0.80 -18.16 -3.58
N LYS A 4 -1.73 -17.41 -4.19
CA LYS A 4 -1.48 -16.13 -4.87
C LYS A 4 -0.75 -15.13 -3.95
N TYR A 5 -0.92 -15.28 -2.64
CA TYR A 5 -0.43 -14.37 -1.61
C TYR A 5 0.46 -15.09 -0.60
N PRO A 6 1.36 -14.35 0.08
CA PRO A 6 2.21 -14.93 1.10
C PRO A 6 1.35 -15.49 2.25
N PRO A 7 1.80 -16.59 2.88
CA PRO A 7 1.05 -17.22 3.95
C PRO A 7 0.96 -16.28 5.16
N TYR A 8 -0.23 -16.27 5.77
CA TYR A 8 -0.44 -15.54 7.01
C TYR A 8 0.35 -16.21 8.14
N THR A 9 0.89 -15.37 9.03
CA THR A 9 1.56 -15.79 10.25
C THR A 9 0.55 -16.10 11.37
N ASN A 10 1.02 -16.62 12.50
CA ASN A 10 0.19 -16.96 13.67
C ASN A 10 -1.01 -17.87 13.33
N ASN A 11 -0.75 -19.04 12.73
CA ASN A 11 -1.79 -20.01 12.33
C ASN A 11 -2.84 -19.42 11.37
N ASN A 12 -2.39 -18.73 10.33
CA ASN A 12 -3.22 -18.07 9.31
C ASN A 12 -4.11 -16.91 9.83
N GLN A 13 -3.71 -16.22 10.91
CA GLN A 13 -4.52 -15.14 11.50
C GLN A 13 -3.97 -13.75 11.22
N THR A 14 -2.67 -13.60 10.97
CA THR A 14 -2.02 -12.29 10.85
C THR A 14 -1.34 -12.19 9.49
N PRO A 15 -1.66 -11.18 8.65
CA PRO A 15 -0.91 -10.93 7.44
C PRO A 15 0.59 -10.79 7.75
N PRO A 16 1.49 -11.28 6.89
CA PRO A 16 2.93 -11.13 7.11
C PRO A 16 3.34 -9.65 7.08
N THR A 17 4.47 -9.34 7.70
CA THR A 17 5.15 -8.04 7.55
C THR A 17 6.28 -8.20 6.54
N ILE A 18 6.35 -7.32 5.54
CA ILE A 18 7.36 -7.32 4.48
C ILE A 18 7.97 -5.92 4.31
N SER A 19 9.16 -5.83 3.73
CA SER A 19 9.71 -4.54 3.32
C SER A 19 9.07 -4.04 2.02
N LEU A 20 9.16 -2.74 1.75
CA LEU A 20 8.76 -2.15 0.47
C LEU A 20 9.56 -2.76 -0.69
N ARG A 21 10.81 -3.12 -0.45
CA ARG A 21 11.65 -3.80 -1.44
C ARG A 21 11.16 -5.20 -1.78
N ASP A 22 10.76 -5.98 -0.76
CA ASP A 22 10.21 -7.32 -1.00
C ASP A 22 8.88 -7.23 -1.76
N TYR A 23 8.13 -6.14 -1.55
CA TYR A 23 6.92 -5.87 -2.31
C TYR A 23 7.19 -5.55 -3.78
N ASP A 24 8.21 -4.74 -4.09
CA ASP A 24 8.59 -4.40 -5.47
C ASP A 24 8.95 -5.65 -6.30
N ASP A 25 9.51 -6.68 -5.66
CA ASP A 25 9.91 -7.95 -6.29
C ASP A 25 8.82 -9.04 -6.24
N ALA A 26 7.68 -8.78 -5.59
CA ALA A 26 6.65 -9.79 -5.38
C ALA A 26 5.83 -10.10 -6.66
N GLU A 27 5.68 -11.38 -6.99
CA GLU A 27 4.92 -11.84 -8.18
C GLU A 27 3.45 -11.39 -8.18
N TRP A 28 2.90 -11.04 -7.02
CA TRP A 28 1.51 -10.62 -6.82
C TRP A 28 1.33 -9.10 -6.74
N ALA A 29 2.42 -8.32 -6.81
CA ALA A 29 2.40 -6.87 -6.67
C ALA A 29 1.56 -6.16 -7.75
N ASP A 30 1.40 -6.78 -8.92
CA ASP A 30 0.61 -6.27 -10.04
C ASP A 30 -0.91 -6.29 -9.78
N THR A 31 -1.36 -7.11 -8.84
CA THR A 31 -2.78 -7.26 -8.44
C THR A 31 -3.11 -6.63 -7.09
N THR A 32 -2.17 -5.89 -6.53
CA THR A 32 -2.29 -5.27 -5.20
C THR A 32 -1.87 -3.80 -5.22
N CYS A 33 -2.13 -3.08 -4.14
CA CYS A 33 -1.61 -1.72 -3.96
C CYS A 33 -1.26 -1.41 -2.51
N VAL A 34 -0.37 -0.43 -2.33
CA VAL A 34 -0.07 0.14 -1.00
C VAL A 34 -1.21 1.08 -0.60
N ASP A 35 -1.74 0.88 0.60
CA ASP A 35 -2.75 1.74 1.22
C ASP A 35 -2.30 2.19 2.61
N TYR A 36 -2.78 3.36 3.05
CA TYR A 36 -2.53 3.89 4.38
C TYR A 36 -3.75 3.70 5.27
N LYS A 37 -3.60 2.99 6.37
CA LYS A 37 -4.66 2.75 7.37
C LYS A 37 -4.57 3.78 8.49
N PRO A 38 -5.48 4.79 8.54
CA PRO A 38 -5.35 5.91 9.48
C PRO A 38 -5.58 5.52 10.95
N ASP A 39 -6.39 4.49 11.18
CA ASP A 39 -6.72 3.94 12.49
C ASP A 39 -5.50 3.31 13.18
N SER A 40 -4.66 2.63 12.41
CA SER A 40 -3.44 1.97 12.88
C SER A 40 -2.16 2.78 12.60
N GLN A 41 -2.28 3.89 11.87
CA GLN A 41 -1.16 4.70 11.38
C GLN A 41 -0.09 3.85 10.70
N SER A 42 -0.52 2.95 9.82
CA SER A 42 0.36 1.98 9.17
C SER A 42 0.08 1.87 7.67
N TYR A 43 1.12 1.47 6.93
CA TYR A 43 0.99 1.12 5.53
C TYR A 43 0.79 -0.37 5.38
N VAL A 44 -0.12 -0.75 4.48
CA VAL A 44 -0.45 -2.14 4.19
C VAL A 44 -0.53 -2.35 2.69
N ILE A 45 -0.42 -3.60 2.27
CA ILE A 45 -0.74 -4.02 0.92
C ILE A 45 -2.14 -4.63 0.91
N VAL A 46 -2.99 -4.16 0.00
CA VAL A 46 -4.37 -4.66 -0.20
C VAL A 46 -4.56 -5.21 -1.61
N ASP A 47 -5.49 -6.14 -1.74
CA ASP A 47 -5.95 -6.68 -3.02
C ASP A 47 -6.78 -5.62 -3.78
N LEU A 48 -6.52 -5.43 -5.09
CA LEU A 48 -7.23 -4.46 -5.92
C LEU A 48 -8.70 -4.83 -6.19
N ASP A 49 -9.02 -6.13 -6.21
CA ASP A 49 -10.39 -6.64 -6.37
C ASP A 49 -11.12 -6.71 -5.02
N GLN A 50 -10.38 -6.79 -3.90
CA GLN A 50 -10.90 -6.88 -2.54
C GLN A 50 -10.22 -5.88 -1.60
N ASN A 51 -10.62 -4.61 -1.67
CA ASN A 51 -9.96 -3.52 -0.93
C ASN A 51 -9.89 -3.68 0.60
N ASP A 52 -10.74 -4.51 1.20
CA ASP A 52 -10.74 -4.82 2.63
C ASP A 52 -9.80 -5.98 3.00
N TYR A 53 -9.27 -6.68 1.99
CA TYR A 53 -8.37 -7.82 2.18
C TYR A 53 -6.91 -7.34 2.25
N VAL A 54 -6.37 -7.36 3.47
CA VAL A 54 -4.95 -7.03 3.73
C VAL A 54 -4.07 -8.23 3.44
N VAL A 55 -3.28 -8.13 2.37
CA VAL A 55 -2.32 -9.14 1.91
C VAL A 55 -1.07 -9.16 2.79
N ALA A 56 -0.56 -8.00 3.17
CA ALA A 56 0.63 -7.86 4.01
C ALA A 56 0.66 -6.49 4.72
N HIS A 57 1.42 -6.41 5.82
CA HIS A 57 1.83 -5.15 6.43
C HIS A 57 3.20 -4.72 5.88
N ILE A 58 3.40 -3.41 5.74
CA ILE A 58 4.73 -2.88 5.43
C ILE A 58 5.51 -2.64 6.72
N ASP A 59 6.79 -3.01 6.71
CA ASP A 59 7.70 -2.75 7.81
C ASP A 59 7.80 -1.23 8.10
N LYS A 60 7.76 -0.87 9.37
CA LYS A 60 7.75 0.54 9.80
C LYS A 60 9.01 1.31 9.39
N SER A 61 10.11 0.63 9.13
CA SER A 61 11.34 1.25 8.63
C SER A 61 11.16 1.91 7.26
N ASP A 62 10.20 1.46 6.46
CA ASP A 62 9.89 2.01 5.13
C ASP A 62 8.84 3.14 5.17
N ASN A 63 8.18 3.38 6.31
CA ASN A 63 7.15 4.40 6.45
C ASN A 63 7.64 5.80 6.03
N GLY A 64 8.89 6.15 6.33
CA GLY A 64 9.44 7.46 5.96
C GLY A 64 9.51 7.68 4.45
N VAL A 65 9.80 6.63 3.68
CA VAL A 65 9.81 6.68 2.21
C VAL A 65 8.38 6.82 1.70
N LEU A 66 7.45 6.03 2.23
CA LEU A 66 6.05 6.06 1.83
C LEU A 66 5.40 7.41 2.18
N ASP A 67 5.67 7.98 3.34
CA ASP A 67 5.18 9.31 3.73
C ASP A 67 5.58 10.38 2.72
N ILE A 68 6.82 10.36 2.23
CA ILE A 68 7.31 11.29 1.20
C ILE A 68 6.55 11.08 -0.10
N ILE A 69 6.37 9.83 -0.53
CA ILE A 69 5.65 9.48 -1.77
C ILE A 69 4.19 9.95 -1.69
N PHE A 70 3.47 9.56 -0.63
CA PHE A 70 2.06 9.91 -0.45
C PHE A 70 1.85 11.42 -0.27
N LYS A 71 2.76 12.11 0.43
CA LYS A 71 2.70 13.58 0.53
C LYS A 71 2.93 14.25 -0.82
N SER A 72 3.94 13.81 -1.58
CA SER A 72 4.24 14.35 -2.90
C SER A 72 3.10 14.11 -3.89
N ALA A 73 2.47 12.93 -3.84
CA ALA A 73 1.30 12.60 -4.64
C ALA A 73 0.11 13.50 -4.30
N LYS A 74 -0.19 13.70 -3.01
CA LYS A 74 -1.24 14.63 -2.55
C LYS A 74 -1.00 16.06 -3.02
N GLU A 75 0.23 16.56 -2.86
CA GLU A 75 0.60 17.91 -3.30
C GLU A 75 0.45 18.09 -4.81
N THR A 76 0.87 17.08 -5.60
CA THR A 76 0.75 17.10 -7.06
C THR A 76 -0.71 17.11 -7.49
N HIS A 77 -1.53 16.24 -6.90
CA HIS A 77 -2.96 16.16 -7.17
C HIS A 77 -3.68 17.48 -6.84
N SER A 78 -3.39 18.09 -5.69
CA SER A 78 -3.94 19.41 -5.33
C SER A 78 -3.57 20.50 -6.33
N LYS A 79 -2.33 20.53 -6.81
CA LYS A 79 -1.90 21.50 -7.84
C LYS A 79 -2.61 21.29 -9.18
N GLN A 80 -2.78 20.04 -9.61
CA GLN A 80 -3.49 19.71 -10.85
C GLN A 80 -4.97 20.15 -10.79
N GLN A 81 -5.65 19.93 -9.65
CA GLN A 81 -7.03 20.39 -9.47
C GLN A 81 -7.16 21.91 -9.53
N GLN A 82 -6.23 22.65 -8.91
CA GLN A 82 -6.23 24.12 -8.95
C GLN A 82 -6.00 24.67 -10.37
N GLN A 83 -5.19 24.00 -11.18
CA GLN A 83 -4.94 24.39 -12.58
C GLN A 83 -6.15 24.11 -13.48
N GLN A 84 -6.86 22.98 -13.28
CA GLN A 84 -8.09 22.67 -14.02
C GLN A 84 -9.23 23.66 -13.71
N GLN A 85 -9.37 24.10 -12.45
CA GLN A 85 -10.41 25.07 -12.06
C GLN A 85 -10.15 26.48 -12.60
N GLN A 86 -8.90 26.86 -12.90
CA GLN A 86 -8.56 28.17 -13.48
C GLN A 86 -8.72 28.23 -15.01
N GLN A 87 -8.97 27.09 -15.66
CA GLN A 87 -9.17 26.97 -17.11
C GLN A 87 -10.63 26.73 -17.50
N SER A 88 -11.55 26.75 -16.52
CA SER A 88 -13.01 26.62 -16.70
C SER A 88 -13.71 27.95 -16.42
#